data_AF-A0A850GD27-F1
#
_entry.id   AF-A0A850GD27-F1
#
_cell.length_a   1.000
_cell.length_b   1.000
_cell.length_c   1.000
_cell.angle_alpha   90.00
_cell.angle_beta   90.00
_cell.angle_gamma   90.00
#
_symmetry.space_group_name_H-M   'P 1'
#
loop_
_entity.id
_entity.type
_entity.pdbx_description
1 polymer ?
#
loop_
_entity_poly.entity_id
_entity_poly.type
_entity_poly.pdbx_seq_one_letter_code
_entity_poly.pdbx_strand_id
1 'polypeptide(L)'
;MSNNPIAESTARFLEQLDPGERERAEQVMLRDSVRAEGVAMSLADEINLTKAIKCVAGIDGLSREELVGLKYLLIISGLPQSIQQHVLDFDASTTRVDDVAALFPPASRKACYVLSGTATIAAIDGLSDEERDFCVELGASLGLAPALVEALVAESRATGLAMHEGNQGMVTELMRLREAIYDLVGLF
;
A
#
# COMPACT_ATOMS: atom_id res chain seq x y z
N MET A 1 -14.99 20.21 -1.69
CA MET A 1 -14.78 18.75 -1.61
C MET A 1 -13.60 18.46 -2.52
N SER A 2 -12.49 17.96 -2.00
CA SER A 2 -11.37 17.60 -2.88
C SER A 2 -11.76 16.36 -3.68
N ASN A 3 -11.73 16.45 -5.00
CA ASN A 3 -11.98 15.31 -5.88
C ASN A 3 -10.78 14.36 -5.85
N ASN A 4 -10.69 13.49 -4.85
CA ASN A 4 -9.66 12.46 -4.80
C ASN A 4 -10.12 11.26 -5.66
N PRO A 5 -9.47 10.98 -6.81
CA PRO A 5 -9.94 9.97 -7.75
C PRO A 5 -9.94 8.55 -7.16
N ILE A 6 -9.00 8.25 -6.25
CA ILE A 6 -8.94 6.96 -5.56
C ILE A 6 -10.17 6.82 -4.66
N ALA A 7 -10.37 7.78 -3.75
CA ALA A 7 -11.44 7.73 -2.77
C ALA A 7 -12.83 7.73 -3.43
N GLU A 8 -13.03 8.56 -4.47
CA GLU A 8 -14.29 8.63 -5.22
C GLU A 8 -14.62 7.32 -5.92
N SER A 9 -13.62 6.73 -6.59
CA SER A 9 -13.76 5.45 -7.27
C SER A 9 -14.15 4.34 -6.28
N THR A 10 -13.48 4.31 -5.12
CA THR A 10 -13.78 3.34 -4.05
C THR A 10 -15.17 3.56 -3.47
N ALA A 11 -15.55 4.80 -3.14
CA ALA A 11 -16.86 5.10 -2.58
C ALA A 11 -17.98 4.68 -3.54
N ARG A 12 -17.87 5.04 -4.83
CA ARG A 12 -18.84 4.66 -5.86
C ARG A 12 -18.96 3.15 -6.01
N PHE A 13 -17.85 2.42 -5.96
CA PHE A 13 -17.85 0.97 -6.02
C PHE A 13 -18.54 0.35 -4.81
N LEU A 14 -18.21 0.81 -3.59
CA LEU A 14 -18.82 0.30 -2.36
C LEU A 14 -20.32 0.63 -2.24
N GLU A 15 -20.79 1.71 -2.85
CA GLU A 15 -22.22 2.06 -2.93
C GLU A 15 -23.01 1.13 -3.86
N GLN A 16 -22.34 0.49 -4.83
CA GLN A 16 -22.96 -0.45 -5.77
C GLN A 16 -23.02 -1.89 -5.25
N LEU A 17 -22.24 -2.22 -4.22
CA LEU A 17 -22.27 -3.53 -3.59
C LEU A 17 -23.54 -3.72 -2.77
N ASP A 18 -24.08 -4.93 -2.78
CA ASP A 18 -25.12 -5.32 -1.83
C ASP A 18 -24.59 -5.14 -0.39
N PRO A 19 -25.38 -4.60 0.56
CA PRO A 19 -24.93 -4.39 1.93
C PRO A 19 -24.39 -5.66 2.61
N GLY A 20 -24.98 -6.83 2.33
CA GLY A 20 -24.53 -8.11 2.89
C GLY A 20 -23.24 -8.62 2.22
N GLU A 21 -23.02 -8.30 0.94
CA GLU A 21 -21.74 -8.56 0.28
C GLU A 21 -20.63 -7.67 0.85
N ARG A 22 -20.90 -6.38 1.04
CA ARG A 22 -19.96 -5.42 1.63
C ARG A 22 -19.55 -5.84 3.04
N GLU A 23 -20.51 -6.16 3.90
CA GLU A 23 -20.22 -6.60 5.27
C GLU A 23 -19.39 -7.88 5.29
N ARG A 24 -19.72 -8.85 4.44
CA ARG A 24 -18.96 -10.10 4.33
C ARG A 24 -17.53 -9.86 3.84
N ALA A 25 -17.36 -9.00 2.84
CA ALA A 25 -16.05 -8.63 2.32
C ALA A 25 -15.17 -7.99 3.41
N GLU A 26 -15.75 -7.06 4.18
CA GLU A 26 -15.09 -6.42 5.33
C GLU A 26 -14.67 -7.47 6.37
N GLN A 27 -15.58 -8.37 6.76
CA GLN A 27 -15.28 -9.41 7.76
C GLN A 27 -14.18 -10.37 7.31
N VAL A 28 -14.20 -10.82 6.06
CA VAL A 28 -13.16 -11.71 5.50
C VAL A 28 -11.81 -10.98 5.47
N MET A 29 -11.79 -9.75 4.98
CA MET A 29 -10.58 -8.93 4.97
C MET A 29 -10.02 -8.70 6.39
N LEU A 30 -10.87 -8.37 7.37
CA LEU A 30 -10.46 -8.19 8.75
C LEU A 30 -9.90 -9.47 9.39
N ARG A 31 -10.38 -10.64 8.98
CA ARG A 31 -9.92 -11.95 9.47
C ARG A 31 -8.60 -12.38 8.82
N ASP A 32 -8.47 -12.19 7.52
CA ASP A 32 -7.42 -12.81 6.71
C ASP A 32 -6.23 -11.88 6.44
N SER A 33 -6.42 -10.56 6.48
CA SER A 33 -5.37 -9.59 6.14
C SER A 33 -4.21 -9.65 7.14
N VAL A 34 -3.00 -9.81 6.60
CA VAL A 34 -1.74 -9.77 7.36
C VAL A 34 -1.36 -8.30 7.59
N ARG A 35 -1.85 -7.72 8.68
CA ARG A 35 -1.60 -6.32 9.04
C ARG A 35 -0.57 -6.18 10.15
N ALA A 36 0.11 -5.05 10.11
CA ALA A 36 0.92 -4.56 11.21
C ALA A 36 0.06 -4.38 12.48
N GLU A 37 0.63 -4.68 13.64
CA GLU A 37 -0.09 -4.49 14.90
C GLU A 37 -0.42 -3.01 15.11
N GLY A 38 -1.65 -2.73 15.53
CA GLY A 38 -2.14 -1.37 15.75
C GLY A 38 -2.56 -0.60 14.49
N VAL A 39 -2.53 -1.21 13.29
CA VAL A 39 -3.04 -0.60 12.06
C VAL A 39 -4.44 -1.13 11.74
N ALA A 40 -5.46 -0.39 12.17
CA ALA A 40 -6.85 -0.69 11.81
C ALA A 40 -7.17 -0.16 10.41
N MET A 41 -7.65 -1.02 9.52
CA MET A 41 -8.05 -0.68 8.15
C MET A 41 -9.50 -1.10 7.91
N SER A 42 -10.28 -0.16 7.39
CA SER A 42 -11.58 -0.51 6.80
C SER A 42 -11.40 -1.14 5.41
N LEU A 43 -12.46 -1.75 4.86
CA LEU A 43 -12.47 -2.22 3.48
C LEU A 43 -12.17 -1.10 2.49
N ALA A 44 -12.67 0.11 2.75
CA ALA A 44 -12.37 1.28 1.93
C ALA A 44 -10.88 1.63 2.00
N ASP A 45 -10.28 1.58 3.19
CA ASP A 45 -8.85 1.87 3.36
C ASP A 45 -7.99 0.85 2.60
N GLU A 46 -8.37 -0.42 2.62
CA GLU A 46 -7.63 -1.50 1.94
C GLU A 46 -7.69 -1.36 0.41
N ILE A 47 -8.87 -1.03 -0.13
CA ILE A 47 -9.05 -0.74 -1.56
C ILE A 47 -8.24 0.51 -1.94
N ASN A 48 -8.30 1.55 -1.12
CA ASN A 48 -7.56 2.79 -1.34
C ASN A 48 -6.04 2.56 -1.29
N LEU A 49 -5.55 1.76 -0.33
CA LEU A 49 -4.14 1.39 -0.21
C LEU A 49 -3.66 0.61 -1.44
N THR A 50 -4.41 -0.39 -1.88
CA THR A 50 -4.01 -1.22 -3.02
C THR A 50 -4.03 -0.43 -4.34
N LYS A 51 -4.94 0.54 -4.50
CA LYS A 51 -4.88 1.52 -5.60
C LYS A 51 -3.68 2.46 -5.46
N ALA A 52 -3.36 2.94 -4.26
CA ALA A 52 -2.18 3.76 -4.01
C ALA A 52 -0.89 3.02 -4.39
N ILE A 53 -0.76 1.75 -4.00
CA ILE A 53 0.35 0.87 -4.40
C ILE A 53 0.48 0.83 -5.92
N LYS A 54 -0.63 0.61 -6.63
CA LYS A 54 -0.65 0.61 -8.10
C LYS A 54 -0.23 1.96 -8.70
N CYS A 55 -0.48 3.08 -8.03
CA CYS A 55 -0.04 4.40 -8.50
C CYS A 55 1.48 4.56 -8.37
N VAL A 56 2.07 4.08 -7.28
CA VAL A 56 3.52 4.16 -7.04
C VAL A 56 4.28 3.22 -7.97
N ALA A 57 3.96 1.93 -7.94
CA ALA A 57 4.55 0.89 -8.79
C ALA A 57 4.23 1.09 -10.30
N GLY A 58 3.32 1.99 -10.62
CA GLY A 58 2.90 2.26 -12.00
C GLY A 58 3.52 3.52 -12.60
N ILE A 59 4.39 4.23 -11.89
CA ILE A 59 4.80 5.60 -12.27
C ILE A 59 5.63 5.64 -13.56
N ASP A 60 6.51 4.66 -13.75
CA ASP A 60 7.32 4.45 -14.95
C ASP A 60 6.82 3.26 -15.80
N GLY A 61 5.74 2.62 -15.35
CA GLY A 61 4.99 1.59 -16.04
C GLY A 61 5.03 0.27 -15.29
N LEU A 62 3.85 -0.20 -14.86
CA LEU A 62 3.72 -1.38 -14.02
C LEU A 62 4.28 -2.64 -14.70
N SER A 63 5.33 -3.20 -14.12
CA SER A 63 5.99 -4.41 -14.57
C SER A 63 5.12 -5.66 -14.33
N ARG A 64 5.52 -6.79 -14.93
CA ARG A 64 4.81 -8.06 -14.73
C ARG A 64 4.96 -8.53 -13.28
N GLU A 65 6.15 -8.40 -12.73
CA GLU A 65 6.53 -8.83 -11.39
C GLU A 65 5.78 -8.02 -10.33
N GLU A 66 5.71 -6.70 -10.49
CA GLU A 66 4.94 -5.82 -9.61
C GLU A 66 3.44 -6.08 -9.69
N LEU A 67 2.90 -6.31 -10.91
CA LEU A 67 1.50 -6.69 -11.08
C LEU A 67 1.18 -8.04 -10.41
N VAL A 68 2.11 -8.99 -10.45
CA VAL A 68 1.99 -10.26 -9.73
C VAL A 68 2.02 -10.02 -8.22
N GLY A 69 2.94 -9.18 -7.72
CA GLY A 69 3.03 -8.78 -6.32
C GLY A 69 1.74 -8.12 -5.83
N LEU A 70 1.20 -7.17 -6.58
CA LEU A 70 -0.07 -6.51 -6.30
C LEU A 70 -1.23 -7.51 -6.25
N LYS A 71 -1.34 -8.43 -7.21
CA LYS A 71 -2.37 -9.48 -7.21
C LYS A 71 -2.23 -10.41 -6.00
N TYR A 72 -1.01 -10.77 -5.64
CA TYR A 72 -0.76 -11.58 -4.47
C TYR A 72 -1.19 -10.85 -3.20
N LEU A 73 -0.87 -9.56 -3.07
CA LEU A 73 -1.31 -8.71 -1.96
C LEU A 73 -2.85 -8.68 -1.84
N LEU A 74 -3.56 -8.50 -2.95
CA LEU A 74 -5.03 -8.50 -2.99
C LEU A 74 -5.60 -9.83 -2.47
N ILE A 75 -4.97 -10.96 -2.83
CA ILE A 75 -5.38 -12.31 -2.39
C ILE A 75 -5.14 -12.50 -0.90
N ILE A 76 -3.93 -12.20 -0.41
CA ILE A 76 -3.60 -12.39 1.02
C ILE A 76 -4.32 -11.40 1.94
N SER A 77 -4.80 -10.28 1.39
CA SER A 77 -5.66 -9.33 2.11
C SER A 77 -7.12 -9.80 2.21
N GLY A 78 -7.44 -10.98 1.65
CA GLY A 78 -8.79 -11.55 1.71
C GLY A 78 -9.82 -10.82 0.86
N LEU A 79 -9.39 -10.00 -0.12
CA LEU A 79 -10.32 -9.21 -0.92
C LEU A 79 -11.07 -10.10 -1.91
N PRO A 80 -12.42 -10.02 -2.01
CA PRO A 80 -13.19 -10.74 -3.01
C PRO A 80 -12.82 -10.36 -4.44
N GLN A 81 -12.99 -11.29 -5.39
CA GLN A 81 -12.59 -11.12 -6.79
C GLN A 81 -13.17 -9.85 -7.45
N SER A 82 -14.41 -9.46 -7.12
CA SER A 82 -15.03 -8.22 -7.61
C SER A 82 -14.23 -6.97 -7.20
N ILE A 83 -13.74 -6.95 -5.97
CA ILE A 83 -12.91 -5.87 -5.42
C ILE A 83 -11.52 -5.89 -6.04
N GLN A 84 -10.92 -7.08 -6.18
CA GLN A 84 -9.62 -7.23 -6.84
C GLN A 84 -9.68 -6.66 -8.27
N GLN A 85 -10.72 -7.02 -9.03
CA GLN A 85 -10.91 -6.53 -10.39
C GLN A 85 -11.11 -5.02 -10.42
N HIS A 86 -11.87 -4.45 -9.49
CA HIS A 86 -12.04 -3.01 -9.37
C HIS A 86 -10.72 -2.25 -9.13
N VAL A 87 -9.83 -2.79 -8.30
CA VAL A 87 -8.48 -2.23 -8.10
C VAL A 87 -7.64 -2.36 -9.37
N LEU A 88 -7.68 -3.52 -10.01
CA LEU A 88 -6.91 -3.79 -11.23
C LEU A 88 -7.38 -2.94 -12.42
N ASP A 89 -8.67 -2.60 -12.50
CA ASP A 89 -9.25 -1.77 -13.56
C ASP A 89 -9.10 -0.26 -13.30
N PHE A 90 -8.72 0.15 -12.09
CA PHE A 90 -8.53 1.56 -11.75
C PHE A 90 -7.41 2.19 -12.58
N ASP A 91 -7.71 3.28 -13.29
CA ASP A 91 -6.72 4.04 -14.05
C ASP A 91 -5.94 4.99 -13.12
N ALA A 92 -4.68 4.66 -12.86
CA ALA A 92 -3.80 5.43 -12.00
C ALA A 92 -3.13 6.62 -12.71
N SER A 93 -3.24 6.73 -14.05
CA SER A 93 -2.45 7.68 -14.85
C SER A 93 -2.67 9.16 -14.54
N THR A 94 -3.77 9.50 -13.85
CA THR A 94 -4.11 10.87 -13.45
C THR A 94 -3.95 11.13 -11.95
N THR A 95 -3.51 10.13 -11.18
CA THR A 95 -3.37 10.23 -9.73
C THR A 95 -2.04 10.88 -9.36
N ARG A 96 -2.05 11.71 -8.31
CA ARG A 96 -0.87 12.42 -7.80
C ARG A 96 -0.47 11.90 -6.42
N VAL A 97 0.75 12.21 -5.99
CA VAL A 97 1.24 11.90 -4.63
C VAL A 97 0.28 12.42 -3.56
N ASP A 98 -0.20 13.67 -3.71
CA ASP A 98 -1.15 14.29 -2.78
C ASP A 98 -2.48 13.54 -2.68
N ASP A 99 -2.94 12.92 -3.78
CA ASP A 99 -4.14 12.09 -3.76
C ASP A 99 -3.92 10.84 -2.91
N VAL A 100 -2.73 10.23 -2.96
CA VAL A 100 -2.41 9.08 -2.10
C VAL A 100 -2.28 9.51 -0.65
N ALA A 101 -1.54 10.59 -0.37
CA ALA A 101 -1.29 11.06 0.98
C ALA A 101 -2.59 11.48 1.69
N ALA A 102 -3.53 12.10 0.97
CA ALA A 102 -4.81 12.55 1.53
C ALA A 102 -5.75 11.41 1.98
N LEU A 103 -5.48 10.15 1.60
CA LEU A 103 -6.30 9.00 1.98
C LEU A 103 -6.05 8.56 3.43
N PHE A 104 -4.92 8.97 4.01
CA PHE A 104 -4.44 8.40 5.26
C PHE A 104 -4.08 9.51 6.27
N PRO A 105 -4.24 9.24 7.58
CA PRO A 105 -3.86 10.20 8.60
C PRO A 105 -2.34 10.42 8.57
N PRO A 106 -1.87 11.67 8.49
CA PRO A 106 -0.44 11.97 8.44
C PRO A 106 0.25 11.64 9.77
N ALA A 107 1.56 11.49 9.74
CA ALA A 107 2.43 11.25 10.90
C ALA A 107 1.95 10.11 11.80
N SER A 108 1.46 9.02 11.19
CA SER A 108 0.84 7.89 11.89
C SER A 108 1.46 6.56 11.49
N ARG A 109 1.21 5.50 12.28
CA ARG A 109 1.58 4.12 11.89
C ARG A 109 0.97 3.73 10.55
N LYS A 110 -0.25 4.22 10.26
CA LYS A 110 -0.92 3.97 8.97
C LYS A 110 -0.17 4.64 7.81
N ALA A 111 0.36 5.85 8.02
CA ALA A 111 1.23 6.50 7.03
C ALA A 111 2.51 5.68 6.78
N CYS A 112 3.18 5.17 7.83
CA CYS A 112 4.32 4.26 7.64
C CYS A 112 3.93 2.98 6.88
N TYR A 113 2.79 2.38 7.24
CA TYR A 113 2.27 1.18 6.58
C TYR A 113 1.99 1.38 5.09
N VAL A 114 1.42 2.53 4.72
CA VAL A 114 1.17 2.90 3.33
C VAL A 114 2.48 3.01 2.58
N LEU A 115 3.44 3.81 3.07
CA LEU A 115 4.72 4.01 2.40
C LEU A 115 5.49 2.69 2.24
N SER A 116 5.55 1.85 3.28
CA SER A 116 6.19 0.54 3.21
C SER A 116 5.49 -0.40 2.21
N GLY A 117 4.16 -0.41 2.20
CA GLY A 117 3.39 -1.23 1.26
C GLY A 117 3.63 -0.82 -0.19
N THR A 118 3.60 0.48 -0.48
CA THR A 118 3.86 0.99 -1.84
C THR A 118 5.29 0.72 -2.28
N ALA A 119 6.28 1.03 -1.43
CA ALA A 119 7.68 0.86 -1.75
C ALA A 119 8.08 -0.62 -1.87
N THR A 120 7.45 -1.53 -1.13
CA THR A 120 7.79 -2.97 -1.20
C THR A 120 7.37 -3.57 -2.53
N ILE A 121 6.17 -3.24 -3.03
CA ILE A 121 5.70 -3.76 -4.31
C ILE A 121 6.50 -3.16 -5.46
N ALA A 122 6.74 -1.84 -5.44
CA ALA A 122 7.61 -1.16 -6.41
C ALA A 122 9.03 -1.78 -6.46
N ALA A 123 9.56 -2.17 -5.29
CA ALA A 123 10.90 -2.75 -5.23
C ALA A 123 11.01 -4.24 -5.57
N ILE A 124 9.93 -4.93 -5.96
CA ILE A 124 9.94 -6.40 -6.19
C ILE A 124 10.89 -6.81 -7.31
N ASP A 125 11.02 -6.03 -8.37
CA ASP A 125 11.99 -6.24 -9.46
C ASP A 125 13.10 -5.18 -9.48
N GLY A 126 13.14 -4.36 -8.44
CA GLY A 126 14.13 -3.32 -8.21
C GLY A 126 13.52 -1.93 -8.32
N LEU A 127 13.67 -1.14 -7.26
CA LEU A 127 13.12 0.22 -7.19
C LEU A 127 13.86 1.15 -8.15
N SER A 128 13.15 1.73 -9.11
CA SER A 128 13.68 2.75 -10.03
C SER A 128 13.91 4.09 -9.34
N ASP A 129 14.62 5.01 -10.00
CA ASP A 129 14.86 6.35 -9.44
C ASP A 129 13.54 7.14 -9.37
N GLU A 130 12.67 7.02 -10.37
CA GLU A 130 11.35 7.64 -10.40
C GLU A 130 10.43 7.13 -9.27
N GLU A 131 10.38 5.82 -9.05
CA GLU A 131 9.60 5.24 -7.96
C GLU A 131 10.14 5.62 -6.58
N ARG A 132 11.47 5.65 -6.46
CA ARG A 132 12.13 6.10 -5.24
C ARG A 132 11.78 7.55 -4.93
N ASP A 133 11.89 8.43 -5.92
CA ASP A 133 11.57 9.85 -5.75
C ASP A 133 10.08 10.03 -5.39
N PHE A 134 9.18 9.25 -6.01
CA PHE A 134 7.77 9.22 -5.63
C PHE A 134 7.57 8.75 -4.18
N CYS A 135 8.24 7.69 -3.74
CA CYS A 135 8.16 7.21 -2.37
C CYS A 135 8.67 8.25 -1.36
N VAL A 136 9.73 8.97 -1.69
CA VAL A 136 10.28 10.04 -0.85
C VAL A 136 9.28 11.21 -0.76
N GLU A 137 8.72 11.64 -1.89
CA GLU A 137 7.69 12.68 -1.92
C GLU A 137 6.44 12.26 -1.15
N LEU A 138 5.98 11.02 -1.34
CA LEU A 138 4.85 10.45 -0.61
C LEU A 138 5.09 10.41 0.89
N GLY A 139 6.28 9.97 1.33
CA GLY A 139 6.65 9.97 2.74
C GLY A 139 6.59 11.36 3.36
N ALA A 140 7.07 12.38 2.63
CA ALA A 140 6.98 13.77 3.07
C ALA A 140 5.53 14.27 3.13
N SER A 141 4.70 13.99 2.12
CA SER A 141 3.27 14.36 2.10
C SER A 141 2.45 13.62 3.15
N LEU A 142 2.87 12.42 3.56
CA LEU A 142 2.33 11.69 4.70
C LEU A 142 2.80 12.24 6.05
N GLY A 143 3.62 13.30 6.08
CA GLY A 143 4.11 13.94 7.29
C GLY A 143 5.14 13.11 8.06
N LEU A 144 5.86 12.20 7.40
CA LEU A 144 6.90 11.39 8.03
C LEU A 144 8.23 12.16 8.03
N ALA A 145 9.02 11.96 9.09
CA ALA A 145 10.36 12.54 9.18
C ALA A 145 11.28 11.97 8.08
N PRO A 146 12.18 12.76 7.45
CA PRO A 146 13.04 12.29 6.36
C PRO A 146 13.83 11.02 6.67
N ALA A 147 14.41 10.92 7.88
CA ALA A 147 15.15 9.73 8.29
C ALA A 147 14.28 8.47 8.40
N LEU A 148 12.99 8.64 8.78
CA LEU A 148 12.03 7.56 8.81
C LEU A 148 11.63 7.12 7.39
N VAL A 149 11.43 8.09 6.48
CA VAL A 149 11.18 7.80 5.06
C VAL A 149 12.34 7.01 4.46
N GLU A 150 13.58 7.44 4.69
CA GLU A 150 14.78 6.72 4.22
C GLU A 150 14.83 5.29 4.76
N ALA A 151 14.57 5.09 6.06
CA ALA A 151 14.56 3.77 6.67
C ALA A 151 13.48 2.86 6.07
N LEU A 152 12.27 3.37 5.88
CA LEU A 152 11.14 2.63 5.31
C LEU A 152 11.40 2.24 3.85
N VAL A 153 11.94 3.15 3.04
CA VAL A 153 12.28 2.88 1.63
C VAL A 153 13.42 1.87 1.53
N ALA A 154 14.47 2.01 2.35
CA ALA A 154 15.60 1.08 2.38
C ALA A 154 15.18 -0.34 2.80
N GLU A 155 14.37 -0.46 3.84
CA GLU A 155 13.80 -1.75 4.27
C GLU A 155 12.90 -2.35 3.19
N SER A 156 11.98 -1.57 2.63
CA SER A 156 11.08 -2.03 1.57
C SER A 156 11.84 -2.55 0.36
N ARG A 157 12.93 -1.89 -0.01
CA ARG A 157 13.82 -2.34 -1.09
C ARG A 157 14.50 -3.66 -0.77
N ALA A 158 15.00 -3.82 0.46
CA ALA A 158 15.58 -5.10 0.89
C ALA A 158 14.54 -6.22 0.89
N THR A 159 13.30 -5.91 1.27
CA THR A 159 12.19 -6.88 1.28
C THR A 159 11.77 -7.27 -0.13
N GLY A 160 11.61 -6.31 -1.04
CA GLY A 160 11.31 -6.58 -2.45
C GLY A 160 12.35 -7.51 -3.08
N LEU A 161 13.64 -7.23 -2.87
CA LEU A 161 14.74 -8.08 -3.34
C LEU A 161 14.70 -9.49 -2.72
N ALA A 162 14.46 -9.59 -1.41
CA ALA A 162 14.36 -10.90 -0.75
C ALA A 162 13.16 -11.71 -1.26
N MET A 163 12.04 -11.06 -1.58
CA MET A 163 10.88 -11.69 -2.21
C MET A 163 11.21 -12.17 -3.62
N HIS A 164 11.89 -11.36 -4.42
CA HIS A 164 12.37 -11.71 -5.76
C HIS A 164 13.23 -12.98 -5.76
N GLU A 165 14.16 -13.06 -4.81
CA GLU A 165 15.08 -14.19 -4.63
C GLU A 165 14.39 -15.42 -4.00
N GLY A 166 13.14 -15.30 -3.57
CA GLY A 166 12.43 -16.36 -2.84
C GLY A 166 12.99 -16.62 -1.44
N ASN A 167 13.75 -15.68 -0.86
CA ASN A 167 14.39 -15.80 0.44
C ASN A 167 13.42 -15.51 1.60
N GLN A 168 12.53 -16.47 1.87
CA GLN A 168 11.47 -16.34 2.88
C GLN A 168 12.00 -16.08 4.31
N GLY A 169 13.19 -16.59 4.63
CA GLY A 169 13.84 -16.33 5.91
C GLY A 169 14.18 -14.85 6.08
N MET A 170 14.77 -14.24 5.05
CA MET A 170 15.08 -12.80 5.06
C MET A 170 13.81 -11.94 5.07
N VAL A 171 12.80 -12.29 4.28
CA VAL A 171 11.49 -11.60 4.29
C VAL A 171 10.91 -11.56 5.70
N THR A 172 10.97 -12.68 6.42
CA THR A 172 10.46 -12.76 7.80
C THR A 172 11.20 -11.82 8.75
N GLU A 173 12.54 -11.74 8.66
CA GLU A 173 13.33 -10.84 9.51
C GLU A 173 13.10 -9.37 9.16
N LEU A 174 13.01 -9.03 7.87
CA LEU A 174 12.74 -7.66 7.43
C LEU A 174 11.34 -7.19 7.82
N MET A 175 10.34 -8.07 7.78
CA MET A 175 9.00 -7.76 8.32
C MET A 175 9.02 -7.43 9.81
N ARG A 176 9.88 -8.08 10.61
CA ARG A 176 10.05 -7.73 12.03
C ARG A 176 10.74 -6.38 12.21
N LEU A 177 11.76 -6.11 11.40
CA LEU A 177 12.45 -4.81 11.38
C LEU A 177 11.46 -3.69 11.04
N ARG A 178 10.58 -3.90 10.07
CA ARG A 178 9.53 -2.96 9.67
C ARG A 178 8.60 -2.57 10.82
N GLU A 179 8.11 -3.55 11.58
CA GLU A 179 7.28 -3.28 12.77
C GLU A 179 8.04 -2.43 13.80
N ALA A 180 9.32 -2.73 14.03
CA ALA A 180 10.16 -1.93 14.92
C ALA A 180 10.39 -0.50 14.40
N ILE A 181 10.47 -0.30 13.07
CA ILE A 181 10.53 1.02 12.46
C ILE A 181 9.22 1.78 12.68
N TYR A 182 8.06 1.12 12.59
CA TYR A 182 6.75 1.76 12.84
C TYR A 182 6.60 2.27 14.27
N ASP A 183 7.22 1.61 15.25
CA ASP A 183 7.25 2.05 16.65
C ASP A 183 8.01 3.37 16.85
N LEU A 184 8.80 3.80 15.86
CA LEU A 184 9.51 5.09 15.91
C LEU A 184 8.62 6.27 15.52
N VAL A 185 7.42 6.03 14.97
CA VAL A 185 6.51 7.12 14.59
C VAL A 185 6.01 7.83 15.86
N GLY A 186 6.18 9.16 15.93
CA GLY A 186 5.87 9.97 17.11
C GLY A 186 6.99 10.09 18.16
N LEU A 187 8.15 9.45 17.93
CA LEU A 187 9.39 9.73 18.69
C LEU A 187 10.21 10.89 18.09
N PHE A 188 9.80 11.39 16.92
CA PHE A 188 10.42 12.48 16.17
C PHE A 188 9.40 13.56 15.82
#